data_AF-A0A7S3TY54-F1
#
_entry.id   AF-A0A7S3TY54-F1
#
_cell.length_a   1.000
_cell.length_b   1.000
_cell.length_c   1.000
_cell.angle_alpha   90.00
_cell.angle_beta   90.00
_cell.angle_gamma   90.00
#
_symmetry.space_group_name_H-M   'P 1'
#
loop_
_entity.id
_entity.type
_entity.pdbx_description
1 polymer ?
#
loop_
_entity_poly.entity_id
_entity_poly.type
_entity_poly.pdbx_seq_one_letter_code
_entity_poly.pdbx_strand_id
1 'polypeptide(L)'
;PLPPPPPPPPPSEPPVSPSPPLLPPAPPSLPSPPSPPPPPPMQPLIASVVKVSGGSYQEEVSWSLACDSLADPITGGAPYEAMHAVPLGTCTLEMIDSYGDGWQGNKWSAPGWTDEIFTLEDGDSGRATFVVAYAPPPYPPQMAPTPPAPPSLPSPPSPPSPPMQPLIASVVKVSGGSYQEEV
;
A
#
# COMPACT_ATOMS: atom_id res chain seq x y z
N PRO A 1 -118.09 -7.54 -8.67
CA PRO A 1 -117.04 -8.16 -9.51
C PRO A 1 -115.83 -7.21 -9.62
N LEU A 2 -114.73 -7.54 -8.94
CA LEU A 2 -113.49 -6.77 -9.01
C LEU A 2 -112.72 -7.15 -10.29
N PRO A 3 -112.01 -6.20 -10.94
CA PRO A 3 -111.20 -6.51 -12.12
C PRO A 3 -110.07 -7.49 -11.75
N PRO A 4 -109.66 -8.37 -12.67
CA PRO A 4 -108.56 -9.29 -12.42
C PRO A 4 -107.24 -8.51 -12.21
N PRO A 5 -106.33 -9.03 -11.37
CA PRO A 5 -105.04 -8.38 -11.12
C PRO A 5 -104.18 -8.33 -12.39
N PRO A 6 -103.32 -7.31 -12.52
CA PRO A 6 -102.42 -7.18 -13.66
C PRO A 6 -101.40 -8.33 -13.71
N PRO A 7 -100.89 -8.68 -14.91
CA PRO A 7 -99.86 -9.70 -15.06
C PRO A 7 -98.55 -9.29 -14.36
N PRO A 8 -97.73 -10.27 -13.92
CA PRO A 8 -96.43 -9.98 -13.32
C PRO A 8 -95.47 -9.34 -14.33
N PRO A 9 -94.54 -8.48 -13.87
CA PRO A 9 -93.54 -7.87 -14.74
C PRO A 9 -92.56 -8.92 -15.31
N PRO A 10 -91.93 -8.64 -16.47
CA PRO A 10 -90.92 -9.52 -17.03
C PRO A 10 -89.69 -9.65 -16.11
N PRO A 11 -88.91 -10.74 -16.20
CA PRO A 11 -87.72 -10.91 -15.38
C PRO A 11 -86.69 -9.81 -15.67
N SER A 12 -86.13 -9.22 -14.63
CA SER A 12 -85.07 -8.21 -14.75
C SER A 12 -83.81 -8.81 -15.39
N GLU A 13 -83.30 -8.17 -16.45
CA GLU A 13 -81.98 -8.50 -17.02
C GLU A 13 -80.88 -8.36 -15.95
N PRO A 14 -79.83 -9.21 -15.99
CA PRO A 14 -78.70 -9.07 -15.08
C PRO A 14 -77.93 -7.77 -15.37
N PRO A 15 -77.36 -7.10 -14.35
CA PRO A 15 -76.59 -5.88 -14.57
C PRO A 15 -75.33 -6.18 -15.38
N VAL A 16 -75.11 -5.40 -16.44
CA VAL A 16 -73.86 -5.41 -17.21
C VAL A 16 -72.75 -4.88 -16.30
N SER A 17 -71.73 -5.69 -16.04
CA SER A 17 -70.63 -5.31 -15.15
C SER A 17 -69.86 -4.10 -15.73
N PRO A 18 -69.62 -3.02 -14.97
CA PRO A 18 -68.87 -1.87 -15.46
C PRO A 18 -67.39 -2.25 -15.67
N SER A 19 -66.80 -1.81 -16.79
CA SER A 19 -65.35 -1.93 -17.01
C SER A 19 -64.57 -1.15 -15.93
N PRO A 20 -63.43 -1.68 -15.44
CA PRO A 20 -62.64 -0.99 -14.43
C PRO A 20 -62.05 0.32 -14.97
N PRO A 21 -61.88 1.35 -14.13
CA PRO A 21 -61.25 2.60 -14.54
C PRO A 21 -59.78 2.37 -14.90
N LEU A 22 -59.30 3.03 -15.95
CA LEU A 22 -57.89 3.05 -16.33
C LEU A 22 -57.07 3.69 -15.19
N LEU A 23 -55.98 3.03 -14.78
CA LEU A 23 -55.08 3.57 -13.77
C LEU A 23 -54.43 4.87 -14.28
N PRO A 24 -54.23 5.88 -13.40
CA PRO A 24 -53.52 7.10 -13.77
C PRO A 24 -52.06 6.79 -14.18
N PRO A 25 -51.46 7.62 -15.06
CA PRO A 25 -50.07 7.47 -15.44
C PRO A 25 -49.16 7.61 -14.22
N ALA A 26 -48.11 6.80 -14.15
CA ALA A 26 -47.13 6.86 -13.08
C ALA A 26 -46.47 8.25 -13.00
N PRO A 27 -46.17 8.76 -11.79
CA PRO A 27 -45.48 10.02 -11.62
C PRO A 27 -44.08 9.96 -12.25
N PRO A 28 -43.51 11.11 -12.67
CA PRO A 28 -42.15 11.16 -13.19
C PRO A 28 -41.15 10.65 -12.15
N SER A 29 -40.23 9.81 -12.58
CA SER A 29 -39.16 9.26 -11.74
C SER A 29 -38.34 10.39 -11.12
N LEU A 30 -38.15 10.36 -9.80
CA LEU A 30 -37.26 11.29 -9.12
C LEU A 30 -35.80 11.10 -9.60
N PRO A 31 -35.00 12.19 -9.68
CA PRO A 31 -33.58 12.07 -9.96
C PRO A 31 -32.88 11.26 -8.85
N SER A 32 -31.96 10.38 -9.24
CA SER A 32 -31.15 9.62 -8.31
C SER A 32 -30.33 10.55 -7.39
N PRO A 33 -30.18 10.24 -6.10
CA PRO A 33 -29.30 11.02 -5.22
C PRO A 33 -27.85 10.98 -5.74
N PRO A 34 -27.05 12.02 -5.44
CA PRO A 34 -25.63 12.01 -5.77
C PRO A 34 -24.93 10.84 -5.06
N SER A 35 -23.98 10.21 -5.75
CA SER A 35 -23.17 9.13 -5.18
C SER A 35 -22.46 9.60 -3.91
N PRO A 36 -22.34 8.75 -2.86
CA PRO A 36 -21.55 9.08 -1.69
C PRO A 36 -20.09 9.34 -2.08
N PRO A 37 -19.37 10.19 -1.32
CA PRO A 37 -17.95 10.41 -1.56
C PRO A 37 -17.18 9.08 -1.46
N PRO A 38 -16.08 8.92 -2.21
CA PRO A 38 -15.22 7.75 -2.07
C PRO A 38 -14.71 7.64 -0.62
N PRO A 39 -14.54 6.42 -0.09
CA PRO A 39 -13.93 6.24 1.24
C PRO A 39 -12.53 6.87 1.26
N PRO A 40 -12.07 7.38 2.42
CA PRO A 40 -10.72 7.91 2.55
C PRO A 40 -9.70 6.83 2.14
N PRO A 41 -8.53 7.24 1.60
CA PRO A 41 -7.48 6.28 1.30
C PRO A 41 -7.11 5.53 2.58
N MET A 42 -7.27 4.20 2.56
CA MET A 42 -6.80 3.34 3.63
C MET A 42 -5.27 3.53 3.67
N GLN A 43 -4.76 4.15 4.74
CA GLN A 43 -3.32 4.30 4.90
C GLN A 43 -2.68 2.91 4.85
N PRO A 44 -1.53 2.74 4.16
CA PRO A 44 -0.84 1.47 4.15
C PRO A 44 -0.33 1.16 5.57
N LEU A 45 -0.93 0.15 6.19
CA LEU A 45 -0.47 -0.40 7.47
C LEU A 45 0.38 -1.64 7.19
N ILE A 46 1.50 -1.78 7.90
CA ILE A 46 2.36 -2.96 7.84
C ILE A 46 2.04 -3.83 9.06
N ALA A 47 1.62 -5.06 8.79
CA ALA A 47 1.33 -6.04 9.82
C ALA A 47 2.62 -6.75 10.28
N SER A 48 2.81 -6.88 11.59
CA SER A 48 3.84 -7.71 12.18
C SER A 48 3.35 -8.40 13.44
N VAL A 49 3.96 -9.54 13.76
CA VAL A 49 3.78 -10.19 15.05
C VAL A 49 4.77 -9.58 16.01
N VAL A 50 4.27 -8.92 17.04
CA VAL A 50 5.07 -8.47 18.17
C VAL A 50 5.22 -9.63 19.13
N LYS A 51 6.46 -9.95 19.49
CA LYS A 51 6.79 -11.01 20.42
C LYS A 51 7.66 -10.49 21.55
N VAL A 52 7.29 -10.85 22.77
CA VAL A 52 8.13 -10.71 23.96
C VAL A 52 8.28 -12.08 24.61
N SER A 53 9.53 -12.51 24.79
CA SER A 53 9.82 -13.79 25.45
C SER A 53 9.30 -13.81 26.89
N GLY A 54 8.84 -14.97 27.38
CA GLY A 54 8.50 -15.19 28.80
C GLY A 54 9.65 -15.83 29.55
N GLY A 55 10.76 -15.10 29.68
CA GLY A 55 11.92 -15.51 30.47
C GLY A 55 11.67 -15.40 31.97
N SER A 56 12.74 -15.18 32.75
CA SER A 56 12.61 -14.88 34.19
C SER A 56 12.00 -13.50 34.41
N TYR A 57 11.30 -13.31 35.54
CA TYR A 57 10.78 -12.00 35.99
C TYR A 57 9.87 -11.29 34.97
N GLN A 58 9.11 -12.09 34.23
CA GLN A 58 8.19 -11.61 33.18
C GLN A 58 7.11 -10.67 33.72
N GLU A 59 6.73 -10.80 35.01
CA GLU A 59 5.84 -9.87 35.72
C GLU A 59 6.39 -8.44 35.90
N GLU A 60 7.70 -8.24 35.70
CA GLU A 60 8.37 -6.95 35.88
C GLU A 60 8.52 -6.20 34.55
N VAL A 61 8.38 -6.93 33.44
CA VAL A 61 8.58 -6.45 32.07
C VAL A 61 7.30 -5.87 31.50
N SER A 62 7.34 -4.60 31.13
CA SER A 62 6.28 -3.95 30.38
C SER A 62 6.82 -3.06 29.27
N TRP A 63 6.05 -2.85 28.21
CA TRP A 63 6.48 -2.05 27.08
C TRP A 63 5.33 -1.28 26.43
N SER A 64 5.67 -0.16 25.81
CA SER A 64 4.76 0.65 25.03
C SER A 64 5.38 1.01 23.68
N LEU A 65 4.61 0.90 22.60
CA LEU A 65 5.04 1.25 21.26
C LEU A 65 4.15 2.35 20.70
N ALA A 66 4.74 3.52 20.48
CA ALA A 66 4.06 4.66 19.88
C ALA A 66 4.65 4.93 18.49
N CYS A 67 3.80 5.10 17.48
CA CYS A 67 4.21 5.48 16.13
C CYS A 67 3.52 6.78 15.71
N ASP A 68 4.17 7.60 14.87
CA ASP A 68 3.71 8.96 14.53
C ASP A 68 2.25 9.06 14.04
N SER A 69 1.75 8.04 13.35
CA SER A 69 0.40 8.01 12.77
C SER A 69 -0.52 6.98 13.43
N LEU A 70 -0.09 6.36 14.53
CA LEU A 70 -0.89 5.39 15.25
C LEU A 70 -1.76 6.12 16.28
N ALA A 71 -3.06 5.82 16.30
CA ALA A 71 -4.02 6.52 17.16
C ALA A 71 -3.77 6.27 18.65
N ASP A 72 -3.43 5.02 19.00
CA ASP A 72 -3.18 4.59 20.37
C ASP A 72 -1.89 3.77 20.43
N PRO A 73 -1.02 3.97 21.44
CA PRO A 73 0.17 3.17 21.59
C PRO A 73 -0.19 1.71 21.90
N ILE A 74 0.57 0.78 21.34
CA ILE A 74 0.42 -0.65 21.62
C ILE A 74 1.20 -0.94 22.90
N THR A 75 0.54 -1.54 23.88
CA THR A 75 1.16 -1.88 25.17
C THR A 75 1.12 -3.38 25.40
N GLY A 76 2.12 -3.91 26.11
CA GLY A 76 2.15 -5.31 26.52
C GLY A 76 3.11 -5.56 27.68
N GLY A 77 3.14 -6.81 28.14
CA GLY A 77 4.09 -7.32 29.13
C GLY A 77 4.91 -8.49 28.57
N ALA A 78 5.51 -9.29 29.44
CA ALA A 78 6.06 -10.59 29.09
C ALA A 78 5.27 -11.73 29.77
N PRO A 79 5.13 -12.91 29.13
CA PRO A 79 5.29 -13.14 27.69
C PRO A 79 4.22 -12.42 26.88
N TYR A 80 4.52 -12.14 25.61
CA TYR A 80 3.56 -11.54 24.69
C TYR A 80 3.74 -12.08 23.28
N GLU A 81 2.63 -12.33 22.59
CA GLU A 81 2.61 -12.66 21.18
C GLU A 81 1.29 -12.22 20.58
N ALA A 82 1.29 -11.17 19.74
CA ALA A 82 0.10 -10.71 19.06
C ALA A 82 0.44 -10.05 17.72
N MET A 83 -0.48 -10.17 16.77
CA MET A 83 -0.37 -9.52 15.47
C MET A 83 -0.93 -8.10 15.55
N HIS A 84 -0.13 -7.13 15.11
CA HIS A 84 -0.47 -5.71 15.08
C HIS A 84 -0.18 -5.14 13.71
N ALA A 85 -0.86 -4.05 13.36
CA ALA A 85 -0.62 -3.32 12.12
C ALA A 85 -0.39 -1.85 12.45
N VAL A 86 0.79 -1.34 12.06
CA VAL A 86 1.18 0.06 12.30
C VAL A 86 1.40 0.78 10.98
N PRO A 87 1.16 2.09 10.93
CA PRO A 87 1.46 2.88 9.74
C PRO A 87 2.96 2.95 9.49
N LEU A 88 3.33 3.23 8.24
CA LEU A 88 4.69 3.61 7.89
C LEU A 88 5.13 4.83 8.70
N GLY A 89 6.39 4.83 9.15
CA GLY A 89 6.95 5.97 9.85
C GLY A 89 7.86 5.55 11.00
N THR A 90 8.14 6.51 11.88
CA THR A 90 9.01 6.27 13.02
C THR A 90 8.16 5.74 14.18
N CYS A 91 8.63 4.66 14.77
CA CYS A 91 8.05 4.09 15.98
C CYS A 91 9.08 4.20 17.11
N THR A 92 8.59 4.63 18.27
CA THR A 92 9.32 4.63 19.53
C THR A 92 8.82 3.46 20.37
N LEU A 93 9.74 2.59 20.78
CA LEU A 93 9.52 1.57 21.79
C LEU A 93 10.04 2.08 23.13
N GLU A 94 9.20 2.07 24.13
CA GLU A 94 9.54 2.27 25.53
C GLU A 94 9.50 0.91 26.24
N MET A 95 10.61 0.59 26.89
CA MET A 95 10.82 -0.63 27.66
C MET A 95 10.86 -0.23 29.13
N ILE A 96 10.06 -0.90 29.95
CA ILE A 96 9.89 -0.57 31.37
C ILE A 96 10.17 -1.82 32.17
N ASP A 97 10.92 -1.64 33.26
CA ASP A 97 11.30 -2.66 34.21
C ASP A 97 11.02 -2.17 35.63
N SER A 98 10.18 -2.88 36.37
CA SER A 98 9.70 -2.38 37.66
C SER A 98 10.72 -2.43 38.80
N TYR A 99 11.77 -3.24 38.69
CA TYR A 99 12.81 -3.41 39.72
C TYR A 99 14.14 -2.73 39.37
N GLY A 100 14.34 -2.37 38.10
CA GLY A 100 15.46 -1.58 37.62
C GLY A 100 16.75 -2.39 37.40
N ASP A 101 16.68 -3.71 37.44
CA ASP A 101 17.78 -4.62 37.12
C ASP A 101 17.76 -5.09 35.65
N GLY A 102 16.84 -4.51 34.87
CA GLY A 102 16.72 -4.75 33.44
C GLY A 102 15.84 -5.96 33.16
N TRP A 103 15.71 -6.29 31.88
CA TRP A 103 14.77 -7.33 31.43
C TRP A 103 15.29 -8.75 31.63
N GLN A 104 16.49 -8.94 32.20
CA GLN A 104 17.07 -10.23 32.58
C GLN A 104 16.98 -11.31 31.50
N GLY A 105 17.21 -10.90 30.26
CA GLY A 105 17.18 -11.77 29.08
C GLY A 105 15.85 -11.79 28.33
N ASN A 106 14.80 -11.10 28.80
CA ASN A 106 13.58 -10.89 28.04
C ASN A 106 13.87 -10.01 26.82
N LYS A 107 13.29 -10.37 25.68
CA LYS A 107 13.57 -9.77 24.38
C LYS A 107 12.27 -9.43 23.68
N TRP A 108 12.20 -8.23 23.15
CA TRP A 108 11.14 -7.76 22.26
C TRP A 108 11.60 -7.87 20.81
N SER A 109 10.75 -8.41 19.94
CA SER A 109 11.01 -8.46 18.49
C SER A 109 9.72 -8.28 17.67
N ALA A 110 9.88 -7.66 16.50
CA ALA A 110 8.80 -7.46 15.53
C ALA A 110 9.36 -7.56 14.09
N PRO A 111 9.58 -8.78 13.56
CA PRO A 111 10.32 -9.00 12.31
C PRO A 111 9.67 -8.42 11.05
N GLY A 112 8.40 -8.01 11.13
CA GLY A 112 7.71 -7.33 10.03
C GLY A 112 7.90 -5.81 10.05
N TRP A 113 8.54 -5.28 11.08
CA TRP A 113 8.77 -3.85 11.28
C TRP A 113 10.25 -3.50 11.42
N THR A 114 11.02 -4.35 12.10
CA THR A 114 12.47 -4.24 12.29
C THR A 114 13.09 -5.62 12.47
N ASP A 115 14.31 -5.81 11.95
CA ASP A 115 15.13 -7.00 12.19
C ASP A 115 15.86 -6.95 13.55
N GLU A 116 15.74 -5.82 14.26
CA GLU A 116 16.37 -5.62 15.57
C GLU A 116 15.59 -6.31 16.68
N ILE A 117 16.34 -6.72 17.71
CA ILE A 117 15.80 -7.31 18.93
C ILE A 117 16.15 -6.35 20.06
N PHE A 118 15.15 -5.86 20.77
CA PHE A 118 15.32 -4.93 21.87
C PHE A 118 15.26 -5.65 23.22
N THR A 119 16.03 -5.14 24.17
CA THR A 119 16.10 -5.62 25.56
C THR A 119 16.62 -4.48 26.42
N LEU A 120 16.42 -4.59 27.73
CA LEU A 120 16.95 -3.65 28.71
C LEU A 120 18.02 -4.37 29.52
N GLU A 121 19.27 -3.90 29.47
CA GLU A 121 20.39 -4.51 30.21
C GLU A 121 20.39 -4.11 31.69
N ASP A 122 19.99 -2.87 31.99
CA ASP A 122 19.85 -2.31 33.34
C ASP A 122 18.92 -1.09 33.33
N GLY A 123 18.48 -0.66 34.52
CA GLY A 123 17.63 0.51 34.71
C GLY A 123 16.13 0.19 34.68
N ASP A 124 15.33 1.13 35.15
CA ASP A 124 13.86 1.00 35.23
C ASP A 124 13.16 1.27 33.89
N SER A 125 13.86 1.91 32.96
CA SER A 125 13.31 2.28 31.66
C SER A 125 14.37 2.43 30.58
N GLY A 126 13.99 2.12 29.35
CA GLY A 126 14.80 2.31 28.15
C GLY A 126 13.94 2.69 26.96
N ARG A 127 14.54 3.38 25.99
CA ARG A 127 13.84 3.85 24.80
C ARG A 127 14.62 3.47 23.54
N ALA A 128 13.94 2.82 22.61
CA ALA A 128 14.45 2.51 21.28
C ALA A 128 13.59 3.19 20.21
N THR A 129 14.18 3.48 19.06
CA THR A 129 13.45 4.11 17.95
C THR A 129 13.87 3.44 16.66
N PHE A 130 12.88 2.99 15.88
CA PHE A 130 13.09 2.33 14.60
C PHE A 130 12.07 2.84 13.58
N VAL A 131 12.36 2.64 12.30
CA VAL A 131 11.50 3.09 11.20
C VAL A 131 10.81 1.89 10.57
N VAL A 132 9.48 1.93 10.54
CA VAL A 132 8.66 0.95 9.81
C VAL A 132 8.54 1.41 8.38
N ALA A 133 9.21 0.69 7.48
CA ALA A 133 9.20 0.95 6.06
C ALA A 133 8.75 -0.30 5.28
N TYR A 134 8.24 -0.10 4.08
CA TYR A 134 8.14 -1.20 3.13
C TYR A 134 9.54 -1.70 2.82
N ALA A 135 9.90 -2.88 3.34
CA ALA A 135 11.02 -3.61 2.80
C ALA A 135 10.70 -3.91 1.32
N PRO A 136 11.55 -3.53 0.36
CA PRO A 136 11.40 -4.07 -0.99
C PRO A 136 11.44 -5.61 -0.86
N PRO A 137 10.63 -6.36 -1.64
CA PRO A 137 10.74 -7.81 -1.63
C PRO A 137 12.22 -8.18 -1.84
N PRO A 138 12.75 -9.21 -1.18
CA PRO A 138 14.17 -9.56 -1.23
C PRO A 138 14.69 -9.98 -2.63
N TYR A 139 13.92 -9.74 -3.70
CA TYR A 139 14.28 -10.00 -5.08
C TYR A 139 13.70 -8.93 -6.01
N PRO A 140 14.48 -8.36 -6.96
CA PRO A 140 13.86 -7.91 -8.20
C PRO A 140 13.18 -9.13 -8.86
N PRO A 141 12.07 -8.99 -9.60
CA PRO A 141 11.59 -10.09 -10.43
C PRO A 141 12.74 -10.48 -11.36
N GLN A 142 13.38 -11.64 -11.12
CA GLN A 142 14.34 -12.19 -12.04
C GLN A 142 13.59 -12.36 -13.36
N MET A 143 13.89 -11.51 -14.34
CA MET A 143 13.62 -11.84 -15.73
C MET A 143 14.15 -13.25 -15.93
N ALA A 144 13.27 -14.18 -16.34
CA ALA A 144 13.64 -15.57 -16.59
C ALA A 144 14.99 -15.61 -17.32
N PRO A 145 15.91 -16.53 -16.96
CA PRO A 145 17.19 -16.63 -17.67
C PRO A 145 16.88 -16.78 -19.16
N THR A 146 17.30 -15.81 -19.97
CA THR A 146 17.22 -15.93 -21.42
C THR A 146 17.92 -17.23 -21.82
N PRO A 147 17.29 -18.08 -22.65
CA PRO A 147 17.96 -19.24 -23.21
C PRO A 147 19.33 -18.84 -23.77
N PRO A 148 20.39 -19.65 -23.60
CA PRO A 148 21.68 -19.33 -24.17
C PRO A 148 21.51 -19.06 -25.67
N ALA A 149 22.03 -17.93 -26.14
CA ALA A 149 22.00 -17.58 -27.55
C ALA A 149 22.65 -18.72 -28.38
N PRO A 150 22.11 -19.06 -29.56
CA PRO A 150 22.78 -19.98 -30.46
C PRO A 150 24.19 -19.45 -30.79
N PRO A 151 25.19 -20.33 -31.01
CA PRO A 151 26.55 -19.91 -31.31
C PRO A 151 26.55 -18.99 -32.55
N SER A 152 27.16 -17.81 -32.40
CA SER A 152 27.31 -16.85 -33.49
C SER A 152 28.23 -17.42 -34.57
N LEU A 153 27.81 -17.36 -35.84
CA LEU A 153 28.69 -17.72 -36.96
C LEU A 153 29.94 -16.83 -36.99
N PRO A 154 31.11 -17.37 -37.38
CA PRO A 154 32.32 -16.56 -37.52
C PRO A 154 32.16 -15.51 -38.63
N SER A 155 32.63 -14.29 -38.35
CA SER A 155 32.64 -13.19 -39.33
C SER A 155 33.62 -13.48 -40.49
N PRO A 156 33.31 -13.06 -41.73
CA PRO A 156 34.25 -13.20 -42.83
C PRO A 156 35.50 -12.32 -42.63
N PRO A 157 36.67 -12.70 -43.19
CA PRO A 157 37.89 -11.94 -43.05
C PRO A 157 37.79 -10.58 -43.76
N SER A 158 38.40 -9.55 -43.14
CA SER A 158 38.46 -8.19 -43.68
C SER A 158 39.41 -8.09 -44.89
N PRO A 159 39.14 -7.22 -45.87
CA PRO A 159 40.06 -6.99 -46.99
C PRO A 159 41.33 -6.24 -46.55
N PRO A 160 42.45 -6.39 -47.28
CA PRO A 160 43.73 -5.77 -46.92
C PRO A 160 43.70 -4.24 -47.09
N SER A 161 44.38 -3.52 -46.19
CA SER A 161 44.51 -2.06 -46.19
C SER A 161 45.47 -1.54 -47.28
N PRO A 162 45.24 -0.33 -47.85
CA PRO A 162 46.15 0.28 -48.82
C PRO A 162 47.41 0.87 -48.15
N PRO A 163 48.53 1.05 -48.88
CA PRO A 163 49.79 1.54 -48.33
C PRO A 163 49.75 3.06 -48.04
N MET A 164 50.32 3.46 -46.88
CA MET A 164 50.46 4.87 -46.46
C MET A 164 51.56 5.60 -47.25
N GLN A 165 51.27 6.83 -47.68
CA GLN A 165 52.27 7.77 -48.23
C GLN A 165 52.80 8.71 -47.14
N PRO A 166 54.10 9.10 -47.14
CA PRO A 166 54.64 10.04 -46.16
C PRO A 166 54.31 11.50 -46.52
N LEU A 167 53.91 12.29 -45.52
CA LEU A 167 53.57 13.70 -45.64
C LEU A 167 54.76 14.58 -45.19
N ILE A 168 55.27 15.38 -46.11
CA ILE A 168 56.41 16.29 -45.97
C ILE A 168 56.11 17.47 -45.03
N ALA A 169 57.04 17.77 -44.12
CA ALA A 169 57.00 18.92 -43.22
C ALA A 169 57.39 20.21 -43.96
N SER A 170 56.64 21.29 -43.74
CA SER A 170 57.07 22.65 -44.10
C SER A 170 56.94 23.57 -42.89
N VAL A 171 58.07 24.22 -42.59
CA VAL A 171 58.32 25.16 -41.50
C VAL A 171 57.60 26.50 -41.76
N VAL A 172 57.33 27.29 -40.71
CA VAL A 172 57.72 28.73 -40.60
C VAL A 172 57.17 29.37 -39.30
N LYS A 173 58.13 29.77 -38.46
CA LYS A 173 58.29 30.99 -37.63
C LYS A 173 57.08 31.75 -37.05
N VAL A 174 57.10 31.92 -35.71
CA VAL A 174 56.33 32.90 -34.93
C VAL A 174 57.07 34.24 -34.89
N SER A 175 56.44 35.35 -35.31
CA SER A 175 56.68 36.72 -34.78
C SER A 175 55.68 37.75 -35.31
N GLY A 176 54.99 38.43 -34.38
CA GLY A 176 54.69 39.87 -34.47
C GLY A 176 53.38 40.32 -35.13
N GLY A 177 52.66 41.22 -34.45
CA GLY A 177 51.90 42.28 -35.13
C GLY A 177 50.40 42.40 -34.81
N SER A 178 50.11 43.19 -33.77
CA SER A 178 49.01 44.18 -33.63
C SER A 178 47.98 44.39 -34.75
N TYR A 179 46.71 44.50 -34.30
CA TYR A 179 45.58 45.37 -34.72
C TYR A 179 45.44 45.80 -36.20
N GLN A 180 44.25 45.60 -36.79
CA GLN A 180 43.26 46.66 -37.08
C GLN A 180 41.91 46.09 -37.53
N GLU A 181 40.86 46.67 -36.95
CA GLU A 181 39.48 46.80 -37.41
C GLU A 181 39.44 47.52 -38.76
N GLU A 182 38.63 47.06 -39.73
CA GLU A 182 37.86 47.89 -40.69
C GLU A 182 36.68 47.07 -41.25
N VAL A 183 35.65 47.82 -41.66
CA VAL A 183 34.24 47.51 -41.96
C VAL A 183 33.95 46.63 -43.17
#